data_AF-I3C2E2-F1
#
_entry.id   AF-I3C2E2-F1
#
_cell.length_a   1.000
_cell.length_b   1.000
_cell.length_c   1.000
_cell.angle_alpha   90.00
_cell.angle_beta   90.00
_cell.angle_gamma   90.00
#
_symmetry.space_group_name_H-M   'P 1'
#
loop_
_entity.id
_entity.type
_entity.pdbx_description
1 polymer ?
#
loop_
_entity_poly.entity_id
_entity_poly.type
_entity_poly.pdbx_seq_one_letter_code
_entity_poly.pdbx_strand_id
1 'polypeptide(L)'
;MKLHSLYNGIFPKMKRNLFGKLFNFNKKHTTMNTILIYDGSFTGFLSAVYKVFDENLKEVSIVKPKHFVPDMFSESVKVASSEIYAKRVWNSLEIKTTKHGANELYKAFLSEIKGTEDVLLRYIMYVYASESYNYTDLSNVNALRVSQVARMVTREMNHIQNYLSFKPSNNGMDLAVLNSNFNMLPLIGKYFKRKYPNKKWLIYDQRRNYGLYFNTKEIDRIHLSIDDQLKIYDKNNPIFYVNLENSQAEVNC
;
A
#
# COMPACT_ATOMS: atom_id res chain seq x y z
N MET A 1 -23.75 -28.30 8.28
CA MET A 1 -22.36 -28.60 7.82
C MET A 1 -22.44 -28.95 6.34
N LYS A 2 -21.80 -28.30 5.37
CA LYS A 2 -20.59 -27.46 5.31
C LYS A 2 -20.82 -26.28 4.33
N LEU A 3 -20.32 -25.10 4.71
CA LEU A 3 -19.96 -24.00 3.81
C LEU A 3 -18.62 -24.35 3.13
N HIS A 4 -18.54 -24.33 1.79
CA HIS A 4 -17.30 -24.02 1.06
C HIS A 4 -17.54 -23.97 -0.46
N SER A 5 -17.43 -22.79 -1.07
CA SER A 5 -16.92 -22.55 -2.44
C SER A 5 -17.19 -21.10 -2.88
N LEU A 6 -16.58 -20.13 -2.20
CA LEU A 6 -16.45 -18.75 -2.67
C LEU A 6 -14.95 -18.45 -2.86
N TYR A 7 -14.35 -18.95 -3.93
CA TYR A 7 -13.01 -18.55 -4.37
C TYR A 7 -12.90 -18.67 -5.90
N ASN A 8 -13.54 -17.75 -6.62
CA ASN A 8 -13.26 -17.51 -8.03
C ASN A 8 -12.00 -16.65 -8.15
N GLY A 9 -10.84 -17.25 -7.88
CA GLY A 9 -9.53 -16.68 -8.18
C GLY A 9 -9.15 -16.99 -9.62
N ILE A 10 -9.41 -16.09 -10.56
CA ILE A 10 -8.70 -16.05 -11.86
C ILE A 10 -8.60 -14.58 -12.29
N PHE A 11 -7.47 -13.95 -11.99
CA PHE A 11 -7.02 -12.73 -12.65
C PHE A 11 -5.81 -13.07 -13.54
N PRO A 12 -5.80 -12.72 -14.84
CA PRO A 12 -6.90 -12.23 -15.68
C PRO A 12 -7.64 -13.39 -16.41
N LYS A 13 -8.91 -13.16 -16.77
CA LYS A 13 -9.65 -14.00 -17.72
C LYS A 13 -9.04 -13.84 -19.12
N MET A 14 -8.03 -14.64 -19.44
CA MET A 14 -7.61 -14.93 -20.81
C MET A 14 -7.65 -16.44 -21.00
N LYS A 15 -8.21 -16.93 -22.13
CA LYS A 15 -8.24 -18.36 -22.46
C LYS A 15 -6.85 -18.93 -22.17
N ARG A 16 -6.75 -20.00 -21.36
CA ARG A 16 -5.50 -20.67 -20.94
C ARG A 16 -4.51 -20.93 -22.09
N ASN A 17 -4.99 -20.95 -23.34
CA ASN A 17 -4.21 -21.19 -24.55
C ASN A 17 -3.68 -19.91 -25.26
N LEU A 18 -3.86 -18.72 -24.69
CA LEU A 18 -3.37 -17.46 -25.29
C LEU A 18 -2.07 -16.93 -24.68
N PHE A 19 -1.73 -17.31 -23.44
CA PHE A 19 -0.50 -16.84 -22.77
C PHE A 19 0.78 -17.26 -23.52
N GLY A 20 0.83 -18.48 -24.08
CA GLY A 20 1.94 -18.93 -24.91
C GLY A 20 1.99 -18.34 -26.33
N LYS A 21 0.89 -17.73 -26.81
CA LYS A 21 0.80 -17.14 -28.16
C LYS A 21 0.97 -15.61 -28.18
N LEU A 22 0.90 -14.93 -27.03
CA LEU A 22 0.95 -13.46 -26.95
C LEU A 22 2.36 -12.85 -27.09
N PHE A 23 3.40 -13.68 -27.11
CA PHE A 23 4.79 -13.24 -27.29
C PHE A 23 5.31 -13.38 -28.73
N ASN A 24 4.44 -13.60 -29.74
CA ASN A 24 4.89 -13.59 -31.13
C ASN A 24 3.90 -12.93 -32.12
N PHE A 25 4.48 -11.99 -32.88
CA PHE A 25 4.08 -11.37 -34.16
C PHE A 25 3.02 -10.23 -34.24
N ASN A 26 3.57 -9.01 -34.42
CA ASN A 26 3.45 -8.13 -35.59
C ASN A 26 2.10 -7.49 -35.96
N LYS A 27 1.92 -6.19 -35.63
CA LYS A 27 1.41 -5.15 -36.54
C LYS A 27 1.65 -3.73 -35.97
N LYS A 28 1.96 -2.79 -36.88
CA LYS A 28 2.36 -1.39 -36.64
C LYS A 28 1.24 -0.51 -36.06
N HIS A 29 1.68 0.57 -35.38
CA HIS A 29 0.99 1.78 -34.89
C HIS A 29 0.15 1.58 -33.62
N THR A 30 0.45 2.17 -32.45
CA THR A 30 1.15 3.42 -32.10
C THR A 30 1.79 3.23 -30.73
N THR A 31 3.11 3.44 -30.59
CA THR A 31 3.84 3.33 -29.31
C THR A 31 3.64 4.60 -28.48
N MET A 32 2.40 4.91 -28.10
CA MET A 32 2.16 5.95 -27.09
C MET A 32 2.32 5.33 -25.72
N ASN A 33 3.21 5.90 -24.91
CA ASN A 33 3.40 5.50 -23.53
C ASN A 33 2.15 5.88 -22.72
N THR A 34 1.58 4.94 -21.95
CA THR A 34 0.42 5.21 -21.10
C THR A 34 0.85 5.50 -19.67
N ILE A 35 0.41 6.62 -19.11
CA ILE A 35 0.65 6.98 -17.71
C ILE A 35 -0.65 6.85 -16.93
N LEU A 36 -0.72 5.85 -16.05
CA LEU A 36 -1.86 5.66 -15.16
C LEU A 36 -1.66 6.46 -13.87
N ILE A 37 -2.57 7.38 -13.59
CA ILE A 37 -2.54 8.23 -12.39
C ILE A 37 -3.59 7.70 -11.40
N TYR A 38 -3.15 7.25 -10.23
CA TYR A 38 -4.04 6.75 -9.16
C TYR A 38 -4.01 7.67 -7.94
N ASP A 39 -4.83 7.39 -6.93
CA ASP A 39 -5.02 8.24 -5.73
C ASP A 39 -3.91 8.12 -4.67
N GLY A 40 -2.93 7.23 -4.86
CA GLY A 40 -1.87 6.96 -3.88
C GLY A 40 -2.18 5.88 -2.85
N SER A 41 -3.41 5.34 -2.83
CA SER A 41 -3.81 4.21 -1.99
C SER A 41 -3.39 2.86 -2.58
N PHE A 42 -3.26 1.84 -1.73
CA PHE A 42 -2.95 0.49 -2.24
C PHE A 42 -4.09 -0.07 -3.12
N THR A 43 -5.35 0.23 -2.77
CA THR A 43 -6.52 -0.11 -3.59
C THR A 43 -6.43 0.54 -4.97
N GLY A 44 -6.07 1.81 -5.05
CA GLY A 44 -5.89 2.52 -6.32
C GLY A 44 -4.74 1.95 -7.15
N PHE A 45 -3.61 1.62 -6.51
CA PHE A 45 -2.49 0.96 -7.19
C PHE A 45 -2.90 -0.37 -7.80
N LEU A 46 -3.56 -1.25 -7.03
CA LEU A 46 -4.03 -2.53 -7.56
C LEU A 46 -5.12 -2.38 -8.61
N SER A 47 -5.93 -1.32 -8.55
CA SER A 47 -6.90 -0.99 -9.61
C SER A 47 -6.21 -0.58 -10.91
N ALA A 48 -5.10 0.17 -10.82
CA ALA A 48 -4.28 0.50 -11.97
C ALA A 48 -3.60 -0.75 -12.55
N VAL A 49 -3.07 -1.64 -11.70
CA VAL A 49 -2.56 -2.95 -12.12
C VAL A 49 -3.66 -3.75 -12.84
N TYR A 50 -4.89 -3.76 -12.31
CA TYR A 50 -6.01 -4.43 -12.95
C TYR A 50 -6.20 -3.94 -14.39
N LYS A 51 -6.26 -2.61 -14.59
CA LYS A 51 -6.42 -1.98 -15.90
C LYS A 51 -5.31 -2.37 -16.88
N VAL A 52 -4.05 -2.42 -16.42
CA VAL A 52 -2.91 -2.85 -17.26
C VAL A 52 -3.15 -4.22 -17.88
N PHE A 53 -3.58 -5.20 -17.09
CA PHE A 53 -3.82 -6.55 -17.59
C PHE A 53 -5.14 -6.70 -18.37
N ASP A 54 -6.17 -5.94 -18.00
CA ASP A 54 -7.48 -5.95 -18.66
C ASP A 54 -7.41 -5.37 -20.08
N GLU A 55 -6.65 -4.29 -20.25
CA GLU A 55 -6.45 -3.60 -21.54
C GLU A 55 -5.16 -4.03 -22.27
N ASN A 56 -4.40 -4.96 -21.68
CA ASN A 56 -3.14 -5.47 -22.23
C ASN A 56 -2.13 -4.35 -22.57
N LEU A 57 -1.99 -3.38 -21.65
CA LEU A 57 -1.07 -2.25 -21.79
C LEU A 57 0.39 -2.73 -21.66
N LYS A 58 1.23 -2.43 -22.65
CA LYS A 58 2.63 -2.89 -22.69
C LYS A 58 3.61 -1.82 -22.21
N GLU A 59 3.53 -0.64 -22.80
CA GLU A 59 4.34 0.53 -22.42
C GLU A 59 3.51 1.40 -21.46
N VAL A 60 3.60 1.06 -20.18
CA VAL A 60 2.82 1.71 -19.14
C VAL A 60 3.64 1.98 -17.88
N SER A 61 3.38 3.15 -17.29
CA SER A 61 3.84 3.57 -15.96
C SER A 61 2.65 3.87 -15.06
N ILE A 62 2.79 3.62 -13.76
CA ILE A 62 1.81 3.96 -12.73
C ILE A 62 2.42 5.01 -11.81
N VAL A 63 1.74 6.14 -11.62
CA VAL A 63 2.26 7.25 -10.82
C VAL A 63 1.22 7.83 -9.88
N LYS A 64 1.71 8.33 -8.73
CA LYS A 64 0.90 9.20 -7.84
C LYS A 64 0.73 10.58 -8.48
N PRO A 65 -0.33 11.34 -8.13
CA PRO A 65 -0.58 12.65 -8.73
C PRO A 65 0.57 13.63 -8.49
N LYS A 66 1.19 13.58 -7.29
CA LYS A 66 2.36 14.39 -6.93
C LYS A 66 3.64 14.09 -7.73
N HIS A 67 3.70 12.95 -8.42
CA HIS A 67 4.86 12.54 -9.23
C HIS A 67 4.56 12.61 -10.73
N PHE A 68 3.33 12.97 -11.11
CA PHE A 68 2.94 13.08 -12.51
C PHE A 68 3.59 14.31 -13.14
N VAL A 69 4.21 14.09 -14.29
CA VAL A 69 4.73 15.15 -15.17
C VAL A 69 4.08 14.94 -16.53
N PRO A 70 3.32 15.93 -17.05
CA PRO A 70 2.77 15.85 -18.39
C PRO A 70 3.88 15.68 -19.43
N ASP A 71 3.69 14.77 -20.38
CA ASP A 71 4.58 14.52 -21.49
C ASP A 71 3.79 14.57 -22.80
N MET A 72 4.32 15.25 -23.82
CA MET A 72 3.64 15.42 -25.11
C MET A 72 3.51 14.11 -25.89
N PHE A 73 4.30 13.09 -25.54
CA PHE A 73 4.34 11.79 -26.19
C PHE A 73 3.71 10.67 -25.35
N SER A 74 3.00 11.03 -24.27
CA SER A 74 2.34 10.09 -23.38
C SER A 74 0.86 10.41 -23.22
N GLU A 75 0.03 9.37 -23.17
CA GLU A 75 -1.38 9.51 -22.80
C GLU A 75 -1.53 9.28 -21.30
N SER A 76 -2.07 10.26 -20.57
CA SER A 76 -2.31 10.13 -19.13
C SER A 76 -3.77 9.79 -18.84
N VAL A 77 -4.01 8.72 -18.07
CA VAL A 77 -5.35 8.27 -17.69
C VAL A 77 -5.47 8.23 -16.17
N LYS A 78 -6.48 8.90 -15.61
CA LYS A 78 -6.82 8.77 -14.19
C LYS A 78 -7.53 7.44 -13.95
N VAL A 79 -7.07 6.69 -12.95
CA VAL A 79 -7.66 5.41 -12.55
C VAL A 79 -8.42 5.59 -11.24
N ALA A 80 -9.72 5.26 -11.26
CA ALA A 80 -10.54 5.23 -10.06
C ALA A 80 -10.23 3.98 -9.20
N SER A 81 -10.15 4.17 -7.89
CA SER A 81 -10.00 3.08 -6.93
C SER A 81 -11.26 2.21 -6.89
N SER A 82 -11.08 0.90 -7.01
CA SER A 82 -12.16 -0.08 -6.92
C SER A 82 -11.72 -1.26 -6.05
N GLU A 83 -12.40 -1.42 -4.92
CA GLU A 83 -12.19 -2.53 -3.99
C GLU A 83 -12.38 -3.89 -4.66
N ILE A 84 -13.31 -3.98 -5.63
CA ILE A 84 -13.57 -5.22 -6.37
C ILE A 84 -12.35 -5.61 -7.21
N TYR A 85 -11.74 -4.65 -7.91
CA TYR A 85 -10.57 -4.91 -8.76
C TYR A 85 -9.32 -5.14 -7.92
N ALA A 86 -9.12 -4.32 -6.89
CA ALA A 86 -8.01 -4.48 -5.95
C ALA A 86 -8.02 -5.88 -5.30
N LYS A 87 -9.16 -6.32 -4.76
CA LYS A 87 -9.30 -7.66 -4.15
C LYS A 87 -9.02 -8.79 -5.14
N ARG A 88 -9.45 -8.66 -6.40
CA ARG A 88 -9.15 -9.67 -7.45
C ARG A 88 -7.64 -9.79 -7.70
N VAL A 89 -6.97 -8.66 -7.89
CA VAL A 89 -5.51 -8.64 -8.12
C VAL A 89 -4.78 -9.18 -6.89
N TRP A 90 -5.13 -8.70 -5.69
CA TRP A 90 -4.50 -9.11 -4.45
C TRP A 90 -4.63 -10.62 -4.18
N ASN A 91 -5.85 -11.15 -4.27
CA ASN A 91 -6.08 -12.59 -4.05
C ASN A 91 -5.33 -13.44 -5.08
N SER A 92 -5.27 -12.99 -6.33
CA SER A 92 -4.52 -13.70 -7.36
C SER A 92 -3.01 -13.66 -7.13
N LEU A 93 -2.48 -12.52 -6.64
CA LEU A 93 -1.07 -12.40 -6.25
C LEU A 93 -0.73 -13.33 -5.09
N GLU A 94 -1.54 -13.37 -4.03
CA GLU A 94 -1.32 -14.28 -2.90
C GLU A 94 -1.24 -15.75 -3.34
N ILE A 95 -2.06 -16.15 -4.32
CA ILE A 95 -2.02 -17.50 -4.89
C ILE A 95 -0.75 -17.72 -5.72
N LYS A 96 -0.38 -16.75 -6.58
CA LYS A 96 0.74 -16.90 -7.51
C LYS A 96 2.12 -16.78 -6.83
N THR A 97 2.26 -15.97 -5.78
CA THR A 97 3.53 -15.71 -5.08
C THR A 97 3.66 -16.32 -3.70
N THR A 98 2.56 -16.84 -3.12
CA THR A 98 2.33 -17.01 -1.67
C THR A 98 1.99 -15.70 -0.94
N LYS A 99 1.37 -15.84 0.24
CA LYS A 99 1.11 -14.72 1.19
C LYS A 99 2.38 -13.97 1.59
N HIS A 100 3.52 -14.67 1.69
CA HIS A 100 4.78 -14.02 2.04
C HIS A 100 5.24 -13.09 0.92
N GLY A 101 5.28 -13.58 -0.33
CA GLY A 101 5.66 -12.77 -1.50
C GLY A 101 4.74 -11.56 -1.71
N ALA A 102 3.43 -11.75 -1.55
CA ALA A 102 2.47 -10.65 -1.64
C ALA A 102 2.71 -9.59 -0.54
N ASN A 103 3.01 -10.02 0.68
CA ASN A 103 3.34 -9.09 1.77
C ASN A 103 4.65 -8.31 1.52
N GLU A 104 5.67 -8.91 0.88
CA GLU A 104 6.88 -8.18 0.50
C GLU A 104 6.56 -7.07 -0.51
N LEU A 105 5.71 -7.35 -1.51
CA LEU A 105 5.20 -6.34 -2.44
C LEU A 105 4.47 -5.21 -1.69
N TYR A 106 3.58 -5.56 -0.76
CA TYR A 106 2.85 -4.55 0.02
C TYR A 106 3.78 -3.69 0.89
N LYS A 107 4.78 -4.28 1.55
CA LYS A 107 5.79 -3.51 2.29
C LYS A 107 6.58 -2.59 1.36
N ALA A 108 6.97 -3.07 0.18
CA ALA A 108 7.67 -2.25 -0.79
C ALA A 108 6.82 -1.05 -1.23
N PHE A 109 5.52 -1.24 -1.47
CA PHE A 109 4.57 -0.15 -1.75
C PHE A 109 4.55 0.90 -0.64
N LEU A 110 4.56 0.48 0.63
CA LEU A 110 4.57 1.37 1.80
C LEU A 110 5.89 2.15 1.98
N SER A 111 6.93 1.88 1.19
CA SER A 111 8.18 2.64 1.25
C SER A 111 8.05 4.07 0.73
N GLU A 112 7.06 4.35 -0.12
CA GLU A 112 6.85 5.66 -0.78
C GLU A 112 8.05 6.20 -1.57
N ILE A 113 9.05 5.36 -1.87
CA ILE A 113 10.19 5.73 -2.71
C ILE A 113 9.68 6.02 -4.14
N LYS A 114 10.07 7.17 -4.70
CA LYS A 114 9.69 7.55 -6.08
C LYS A 114 10.08 6.46 -7.07
N GLY A 115 9.15 6.08 -7.95
CA GLY A 115 9.33 5.04 -8.97
C GLY A 115 9.08 3.62 -8.47
N THR A 116 8.68 3.43 -7.21
CA THR A 116 8.36 2.11 -6.67
C THR A 116 7.18 1.47 -7.39
N GLU A 117 6.17 2.25 -7.78
CA GLU A 117 4.99 1.73 -8.48
C GLU A 117 5.34 1.01 -9.78
N ASP A 118 6.26 1.56 -10.58
CA ASP A 118 6.73 0.94 -11.82
C ASP A 118 7.53 -0.33 -11.54
N VAL A 119 8.39 -0.32 -10.52
CA VAL A 119 9.12 -1.53 -10.07
C VAL A 119 8.14 -2.63 -9.65
N LEU A 120 7.10 -2.27 -8.89
CA LEU A 120 6.07 -3.21 -8.46
C LEU A 120 5.27 -3.74 -9.65
N LEU A 121 4.90 -2.88 -10.60
CA LEU A 121 4.20 -3.32 -11.81
C LEU A 121 5.04 -4.29 -12.62
N ARG A 122 6.31 -3.98 -12.89
CA ARG A 122 7.22 -4.85 -13.64
C ARG A 122 7.49 -6.17 -12.90
N TYR A 123 7.56 -6.12 -11.56
CA TYR A 123 7.61 -7.33 -10.73
C TYR A 123 6.36 -8.19 -10.91
N ILE A 124 5.15 -7.60 -10.84
CA ILE A 124 3.89 -8.31 -11.05
C ILE A 124 3.86 -8.91 -12.46
N MET A 125 4.19 -8.15 -13.50
CA MET A 125 4.25 -8.66 -14.88
C MET A 125 5.20 -9.84 -15.02
N TYR A 126 6.40 -9.76 -14.40
CA TYR A 126 7.35 -10.87 -14.36
C TYR A 126 6.74 -12.12 -13.71
N VAL A 127 6.17 -11.98 -12.51
CA VAL A 127 5.53 -13.08 -11.76
C VAL A 127 4.46 -13.79 -12.60
N TYR A 128 3.66 -13.05 -13.35
CA TYR A 128 2.60 -13.62 -14.19
C TYR A 128 3.11 -14.16 -15.54
N ALA A 129 4.26 -13.71 -16.02
CA ALA A 129 4.92 -14.26 -17.20
C ALA A 129 5.63 -15.59 -16.92
N SER A 130 6.07 -15.84 -15.67
CA SER A 130 6.70 -17.10 -15.27
C SER A 130 5.70 -18.26 -15.19
N GLU A 131 6.05 -19.42 -15.73
CA GLU A 131 5.25 -20.65 -15.62
C GLU A 131 5.11 -21.08 -14.15
N SER A 132 6.25 -21.19 -13.46
CA SER A 132 6.36 -21.32 -12.01
C SER A 132 7.15 -20.14 -11.47
N TYR A 133 6.66 -19.53 -10.37
CA TYR A 133 7.36 -18.44 -9.70
C TYR A 133 7.69 -18.86 -8.27
N ASN A 134 8.94 -18.63 -7.86
CA ASN A 134 9.38 -18.79 -6.49
C ASN A 134 9.75 -17.40 -5.93
N TYR A 135 9.17 -17.02 -4.79
CA TYR A 135 9.44 -15.71 -4.18
C TYR A 135 10.90 -15.53 -3.74
N THR A 136 11.66 -16.63 -3.59
CA THR A 136 13.10 -16.58 -3.29
C THR A 136 13.97 -16.42 -4.55
N ASP A 137 13.38 -16.52 -5.74
CA ASP A 137 14.09 -16.24 -6.99
C ASP A 137 14.22 -14.72 -7.19
N LEU A 138 15.44 -14.23 -6.97
CA LEU A 138 15.82 -12.83 -7.09
C LEU A 138 16.65 -12.56 -8.36
N SER A 139 16.60 -13.45 -9.36
CA SER A 139 17.30 -13.26 -10.63
C SER A 139 16.76 -12.07 -11.43
N ASN A 140 15.47 -11.76 -11.29
CA ASN A 140 14.87 -10.57 -11.88
C ASN A 140 15.20 -9.31 -11.07
N VAL A 141 15.68 -8.26 -11.73
CA VAL A 141 16.06 -6.98 -11.09
C VAL A 141 14.92 -6.34 -10.29
N ASN A 142 13.67 -6.45 -10.76
CA ASN A 142 12.51 -5.90 -10.05
C ASN A 142 12.16 -6.75 -8.82
N ALA A 143 12.24 -8.08 -8.92
CA ALA A 143 12.05 -8.97 -7.77
C ALA A 143 13.10 -8.71 -6.68
N LEU A 144 14.38 -8.58 -7.07
CA LEU A 144 15.45 -8.19 -6.16
C LEU A 144 15.17 -6.84 -5.51
N ARG A 145 14.77 -5.84 -6.29
CA ARG A 145 14.49 -4.50 -5.77
C ARG A 145 13.32 -4.50 -4.78
N VAL A 146 12.23 -5.21 -5.08
CA VAL A 146 11.09 -5.37 -4.15
C VAL A 146 11.56 -5.98 -2.83
N SER A 147 12.32 -7.07 -2.87
CA SER A 147 12.85 -7.72 -1.67
C SER A 147 13.75 -6.79 -0.84
N GLN A 148 14.63 -6.03 -1.49
CA GLN A 148 15.51 -5.07 -0.81
C GLN A 148 14.72 -3.97 -0.09
N VAL A 149 13.73 -3.37 -0.76
CA VAL A 149 12.91 -2.31 -0.19
C VAL A 149 12.04 -2.86 0.94
N ALA A 150 11.43 -4.03 0.76
CA ALA A 150 10.62 -4.67 1.79
C ALA A 150 11.44 -5.00 3.07
N ARG A 151 12.72 -5.39 2.91
CA ARG A 151 13.65 -5.54 4.04
C ARG A 151 13.95 -4.23 4.76
N MET A 152 14.09 -3.12 4.03
CA MET A 152 14.29 -1.79 4.64
C MET A 152 13.07 -1.40 5.48
N VAL A 153 11.86 -1.55 4.93
CA VAL A 153 10.60 -1.28 5.63
C VAL A 153 10.45 -2.20 6.86
N THR A 154 10.81 -3.48 6.74
CA THR A 154 10.74 -4.42 7.87
C THR A 154 11.68 -4.02 9.02
N ARG A 155 12.91 -3.59 8.72
CA ARG A 155 13.87 -3.13 9.75
C ARG A 155 13.36 -1.92 10.51
N GLU A 156 12.84 -0.94 9.77
CA GLU A 156 12.28 0.28 10.36
C GLU A 156 11.00 -0.02 11.17
N MET A 157 10.17 -0.97 10.71
CA MET A 157 9.01 -1.43 11.48
C MET A 157 9.45 -2.03 12.82
N ASN A 158 10.48 -2.88 12.83
CA ASN A 158 11.03 -3.47 14.05
C ASN A 158 11.62 -2.40 14.97
N HIS A 159 12.31 -1.39 14.41
CA HIS A 159 12.81 -0.25 15.15
C HIS A 159 11.66 0.49 15.85
N ILE A 160 10.60 0.85 15.13
CA ILE A 160 9.42 1.52 15.70
C ILE A 160 8.77 0.67 16.80
N GLN A 161 8.60 -0.64 16.60
CA GLN A 161 8.00 -1.52 17.61
C GLN A 161 8.79 -1.56 18.93
N ASN A 162 10.12 -1.45 18.84
CA ASN A 162 11.01 -1.51 19.99
C ASN A 162 11.18 -0.15 20.70
N TYR A 163 11.21 0.95 19.94
CA TYR A 163 11.63 2.26 20.45
C TYR A 163 10.50 3.30 20.53
N LEU A 164 9.37 3.11 19.82
CA LEU A 164 8.25 4.05 19.90
C LEU A 164 7.69 4.06 21.31
N SER A 165 7.68 5.26 21.90
CA SER A 165 7.27 5.49 23.28
C SER A 165 6.01 6.35 23.31
N PHE A 166 5.10 5.99 24.20
CA PHE A 166 3.88 6.74 24.44
C PHE A 166 4.08 7.79 25.52
N LYS A 167 3.56 8.99 25.28
CA LYS A 167 3.45 10.07 26.26
C LYS A 167 2.03 10.11 26.81
N PRO A 168 1.84 10.06 28.14
CA PRO A 168 0.52 10.23 28.74
C PRO A 168 -0.08 11.59 28.41
N SER A 169 -1.40 11.65 28.27
CA SER A 169 -2.15 12.92 28.20
C SER A 169 -3.21 13.00 29.31
N ASN A 170 -3.59 14.22 29.67
CA ASN A 170 -4.57 14.51 30.71
C ASN A 170 -5.99 14.01 30.40
N ASN A 171 -6.28 13.68 29.14
CA ASN A 171 -7.58 13.14 28.73
C ASN A 171 -7.65 11.60 28.76
N GLY A 172 -6.63 10.93 29.32
CA GLY A 172 -6.58 9.47 29.43
C GLY A 172 -6.29 8.74 28.11
N MET A 173 -5.77 9.44 27.10
CA MET A 173 -5.29 8.86 25.85
C MET A 173 -3.78 9.07 25.71
N ASP A 174 -3.05 7.97 25.55
CA ASP A 174 -1.60 7.99 25.38
C ASP A 174 -1.25 8.37 23.92
N LEU A 175 -0.32 9.30 23.70
CA LEU A 175 0.09 9.75 22.36
C LEU A 175 1.51 9.28 22.02
N ALA A 176 1.69 8.75 20.82
CA ALA A 176 2.99 8.55 20.21
C ALA A 176 3.06 9.27 18.86
N VAL A 177 4.15 10.00 18.63
CA VAL A 177 4.40 10.69 17.35
C VAL A 177 5.45 9.91 16.57
N LEU A 178 5.10 9.56 15.34
CA LEU A 178 5.96 8.87 14.40
C LEU A 178 6.49 9.85 13.35
N ASN A 179 7.80 9.79 13.11
CA ASN A 179 8.47 10.51 12.04
C ASN A 179 9.35 9.54 11.24
N SER A 180 8.71 8.71 10.40
CA SER A 180 9.41 7.69 9.60
C SER A 180 9.36 8.02 8.11
N ASN A 181 10.45 7.70 7.41
CA ASN A 181 10.50 7.83 5.95
C ASN A 181 9.46 6.95 5.24
N PHE A 182 8.98 5.87 5.86
CA PHE A 182 8.03 4.93 5.26
C PHE A 182 6.65 5.01 5.92
N ASN A 183 5.62 4.56 5.19
CA ASN A 183 4.26 4.52 5.72
C ASN A 183 4.10 3.29 6.63
N MET A 184 4.27 3.50 7.93
CA MET A 184 4.33 2.40 8.90
C MET A 184 3.05 2.10 9.64
N LEU A 185 2.12 3.06 9.69
CA LEU A 185 0.86 2.89 10.41
C LEU A 185 0.13 1.60 10.02
N PRO A 186 -0.01 1.23 8.72
CA PRO A 186 -0.66 -0.02 8.32
C PRO A 186 0.00 -1.29 8.87
N LEU A 187 1.28 -1.24 9.24
CA LEU A 187 2.06 -2.41 9.70
C LEU A 187 2.09 -2.53 11.23
N ILE A 188 2.07 -1.41 11.97
CA ILE A 188 2.33 -1.41 13.42
C ILE A 188 1.07 -1.46 14.29
N GLY A 189 -0.11 -1.10 13.75
CA GLY A 189 -1.34 -0.98 14.54
C GLY A 189 -1.70 -2.26 15.31
N LYS A 190 -1.65 -3.43 14.67
CA LYS A 190 -1.94 -4.73 15.31
C LYS A 190 -0.94 -5.07 16.42
N TYR A 191 0.31 -4.67 16.28
CA TYR A 191 1.34 -4.88 17.30
C TYR A 191 1.01 -4.07 18.57
N PHE A 192 0.76 -2.77 18.42
CA PHE A 192 0.48 -1.89 19.54
C PHE A 192 -0.86 -2.18 20.22
N LYS A 193 -1.90 -2.60 19.47
CA LYS A 193 -3.16 -3.09 20.04
C LYS A 193 -2.95 -4.28 20.97
N ARG A 194 -2.08 -5.22 20.60
CA ARG A 194 -1.75 -6.38 21.44
C ARG A 194 -0.86 -6.01 22.63
N LYS A 195 0.06 -5.06 22.46
CA LYS A 195 0.99 -4.62 23.51
C LYS A 195 0.30 -3.76 24.58
N TYR A 196 -0.67 -2.94 24.18
CA TYR A 196 -1.40 -2.02 25.06
C TYR A 196 -2.93 -2.17 24.89
N PRO A 197 -3.52 -3.32 25.29
CA PRO A 197 -4.93 -3.62 25.02
C PRO A 197 -5.90 -2.80 25.90
N ASN A 198 -5.48 -2.40 27.10
CA ASN A 198 -6.34 -1.79 28.12
C ASN A 198 -6.21 -0.26 28.20
N LYS A 199 -5.56 0.36 27.21
CA LYS A 199 -5.32 1.81 27.19
C LYS A 199 -5.75 2.38 25.85
N LYS A 200 -6.38 3.56 25.89
CA LYS A 200 -6.60 4.34 24.68
C LYS A 200 -5.28 4.93 24.22
N TRP A 201 -4.99 4.85 22.94
CA TRP A 201 -3.78 5.44 22.40
C TRP A 201 -3.96 5.97 20.99
N LEU A 202 -3.14 6.96 20.64
CA LEU A 202 -3.02 7.53 19.31
C LEU A 202 -1.56 7.41 18.84
N ILE A 203 -1.32 6.79 17.70
CA ILE A 203 -0.03 6.88 16.99
C ILE A 203 -0.22 7.78 15.79
N TYR A 204 0.41 8.94 15.79
CA TYR A 204 0.26 9.96 14.74
C TYR A 204 1.50 10.01 13.84
N ASP A 205 1.34 9.85 12.53
CA ASP A 205 2.40 10.02 11.54
C ASP A 205 2.46 11.49 11.10
N GLN A 206 3.46 12.21 11.62
CA GLN A 206 3.68 13.63 11.34
C GLN A 206 3.93 13.92 9.85
N ARG A 207 4.51 12.99 9.09
CA ARG A 207 4.87 13.25 7.69
C ARG A 207 3.67 13.12 6.76
N ARG A 208 2.71 12.27 7.14
CA ARG A 208 1.52 11.96 6.33
C ARG A 208 0.24 12.57 6.88
N ASN A 209 0.33 13.25 8.03
CA ASN A 209 -0.75 13.96 8.69
C ASN A 209 -1.99 13.10 8.99
N TYR A 210 -1.77 11.85 9.42
CA TYR A 210 -2.85 10.95 9.88
C TYR A 210 -2.36 10.03 10.99
N GLY A 211 -3.29 9.45 11.73
CA GLY A 211 -2.98 8.59 12.86
C GLY A 211 -3.82 7.34 12.96
N LEU A 212 -3.38 6.43 13.82
CA LEU A 212 -4.16 5.30 14.31
C LEU A 212 -4.61 5.58 15.73
N TYR A 213 -5.92 5.65 15.93
CA TYR A 213 -6.54 5.76 17.24
C TYR A 213 -7.08 4.40 17.67
N PHE A 214 -6.71 3.93 18.86
CA PHE A 214 -7.25 2.73 19.46
C PHE A 214 -8.14 3.07 20.64
N ASN A 215 -9.42 2.70 20.54
CA ASN A 215 -10.45 3.03 21.52
C ASN A 215 -10.64 1.95 22.61
N THR A 216 -9.68 1.03 22.75
CA THR A 216 -9.71 -0.25 23.51
C THR A 216 -10.47 -1.41 22.88
N LYS A 217 -11.21 -1.18 21.80
CA LYS A 217 -11.92 -2.23 21.03
C LYS A 217 -11.36 -2.37 19.63
N GLU A 218 -11.30 -1.26 18.89
CA GLU A 218 -10.90 -1.21 17.49
C GLU A 218 -9.90 -0.09 17.23
N ILE A 219 -9.26 -0.15 16.05
CA ILE A 219 -8.30 0.84 15.58
C ILE A 219 -8.94 1.60 14.43
N ASP A 220 -9.09 2.90 14.60
CA ASP A 220 -9.61 3.82 13.59
C ASP A 220 -8.47 4.64 12.97
N ARG A 221 -8.61 4.95 11.68
CA ARG A 221 -7.77 5.96 11.04
C ARG A 221 -8.40 7.32 11.28
N ILE A 222 -7.58 8.27 11.73
CA ILE A 222 -8.03 9.63 12.00
C ILE A 222 -7.15 10.65 11.31
N HIS A 223 -7.76 11.76 10.93
CA HIS A 223 -7.08 12.99 10.52
C HIS A 223 -7.30 14.05 11.59
N LEU A 224 -6.22 14.75 11.95
CA LEU A 224 -6.27 15.83 12.94
C LEU A 224 -6.48 17.16 12.25
N SER A 225 -7.24 18.05 12.89
CA SER A 225 -7.34 19.45 12.49
C SER A 225 -5.95 20.13 12.57
N ILE A 226 -5.76 21.24 11.84
CA ILE A 226 -4.50 22.00 11.89
C ILE A 226 -4.22 22.48 13.32
N ASP A 227 -5.24 22.92 14.06
CA ASP A 227 -5.09 23.35 15.44
C ASP A 227 -4.62 22.21 16.35
N ASP A 228 -5.16 21.00 16.17
CA ASP A 228 -4.73 19.84 16.94
C ASP A 228 -3.33 19.36 16.53
N GLN A 229 -2.96 19.51 15.26
CA GLN A 229 -1.59 19.27 14.80
C GLN A 229 -0.59 20.21 15.47
N LEU A 230 -0.91 21.50 15.58
CA LEU A 230 -0.03 22.48 16.24
C LEU A 230 0.21 22.13 17.72
N LYS A 231 -0.81 21.61 18.41
CA LYS A 231 -0.69 21.15 19.80
C LYS A 231 0.27 19.96 19.94
N ILE A 232 0.42 19.10 18.92
CA ILE A 232 1.40 18.00 18.93
C ILE A 232 2.85 18.53 19.03
N TYR A 233 3.10 19.75 18.53
CA TYR A 233 4.43 20.34 18.48
C TYR A 233 4.70 21.36 19.59
N ASP A 234 3.71 21.66 20.45
CA ASP A 234 3.89 22.60 21.55
C ASP A 234 4.81 22.00 22.62
N LYS A 235 6.03 22.54 22.71
CA LYS A 235 7.05 22.13 23.69
C LYS A 235 6.75 22.62 25.10
N ASN A 236 5.91 23.65 25.25
CA ASN A 236 5.67 24.31 26.53
C ASN A 236 4.54 23.65 27.33
N ASN A 237 3.73 22.81 26.69
CA ASN A 237 2.68 22.05 27.35
C ASN A 237 2.63 20.62 26.78
N PRO A 238 3.40 19.66 27.33
CA PRO A 238 3.49 18.30 26.81
C PRO A 238 2.19 17.48 26.98
N ILE A 239 1.12 18.13 27.45
CA ILE A 239 -0.18 17.56 27.73
C ILE A 239 -1.09 17.83 26.53
N PHE A 240 -1.29 16.81 25.72
CA PHE A 240 -1.97 16.93 24.43
C PHE A 240 -3.49 16.84 24.56
N TYR A 241 -4.19 17.95 24.36
CA TYR A 241 -5.63 17.94 24.14
C TYR A 241 -5.94 17.77 22.65
N VAL A 242 -6.00 16.52 22.20
CA VAL A 242 -6.60 16.18 20.90
C VAL A 242 -8.10 16.01 21.12
N ASN A 243 -8.92 16.92 20.60
CA ASN A 243 -10.37 16.75 20.61
C ASN A 243 -10.77 15.86 19.43
N LEU A 244 -11.02 14.58 19.71
CA LEU A 244 -11.42 13.61 18.70
C LEU A 244 -12.87 13.81 18.21
N GLU A 245 -13.69 14.63 18.87
CA GLU A 245 -15.08 14.90 18.45
C GLU A 245 -15.17 15.62 17.10
N ASN A 246 -14.11 16.33 16.70
CA ASN A 246 -14.01 17.02 15.41
C ASN A 246 -13.22 16.22 14.36
N SER A 247 -12.67 15.07 14.71
CA SER A 247 -11.90 14.23 13.78
C SER A 247 -12.83 13.29 13.01
N GLN A 248 -12.82 13.38 11.68
CA GLN A 248 -13.53 12.42 10.84
C GLN A 248 -12.85 11.05 10.98
N ALA A 249 -13.52 10.12 11.67
CA ALA A 249 -13.10 8.72 11.72
C ALA A 249 -13.49 8.05 10.40
N GLU A 250 -12.48 7.63 9.63
CA GLU A 250 -12.72 6.71 8.52
C GLU A 250 -12.74 5.29 9.09
N VAL A 251 -13.95 4.73 9.19
CA VAL A 251 -14.18 3.31 9.52
C VAL A 251 -13.54 2.47 8.40
N ASN A 252 -12.44 1.77 8.69
CA ASN A 252 -11.80 0.92 7.67
C ASN A 252 -12.52 -0.42 7.52
N CYS A 253 -12.73 -0.79 6.24
CA CYS A 253 -12.87 -2.18 5.77
C CYS A 253 -11.51 -2.87 5.64
#